data_AF-A0A4P9Y2X4-F1
#
_entry.id   AF-A0A4P9Y2X4-F1
#
_cell.length_a   1.000
_cell.length_b   1.000
_cell.length_c   1.000
_cell.angle_alpha   90.00
_cell.angle_beta   90.00
_cell.angle_gamma   90.00
#
_symmetry.space_group_name_H-M   'P 1'
#
loop_
_entity.id
_entity.type
_entity.pdbx_description
1 polymer ?
#
loop_
_entity_poly.entity_id
_entity_poly.type
_entity_poly.pdbx_seq_one_letter_code
_entity_poly.pdbx_strand_id
1 'polypeptide(L)'
;MDPPHYTSEAPPASSINIKSSFVSQDALDQSRARREEEWKRAHANADNPPPMPEEPYDPRTLYERLKEQRDRKEADFEEATRLGNLVHRLDNEEANFLDEMVEERKKKERALEEEEKAALAQFRR
;
A
#
# COMPACT_ATOMS: atom_id res chain seq x y z
N MET A 1 28.85 4.33 -5.14
CA MET A 1 27.45 3.88 -5.16
C MET A 1 26.99 3.93 -3.73
N ASP A 2 26.28 4.99 -3.37
CA ASP A 2 25.87 5.21 -1.98
C ASP A 2 24.66 4.32 -1.65
N PRO A 3 24.60 3.74 -0.43
CA PRO A 3 23.50 2.85 -0.04
C PRO A 3 22.19 3.64 0.11
N PRO A 4 21.04 3.06 -0.29
CA PRO A 4 19.76 3.72 -0.09
C PRO A 4 19.41 3.73 1.40
N HIS A 5 19.27 4.93 1.97
CA HIS A 5 18.78 5.13 3.33
C HIS A 5 17.31 4.69 3.41
N TYR A 6 17.03 3.64 4.18
CA TYR A 6 15.66 3.21 4.47
C TYR A 6 15.10 4.06 5.61
N THR A 7 14.40 5.14 5.26
CA THR A 7 13.66 5.94 6.23
C THR A 7 12.42 5.17 6.65
N SER A 8 12.37 4.74 7.91
CA SER A 8 11.16 4.24 8.59
C SER A 8 10.15 5.39 8.81
N GLU A 9 9.80 6.11 7.76
CA GLU A 9 8.69 7.06 7.79
C GLU A 9 7.51 6.35 7.15
N ALA A 10 6.48 6.05 7.95
CA ALA A 10 5.21 5.59 7.43
C ALA A 10 4.78 6.54 6.28
N PRO A 11 4.25 6.03 5.14
CA PRO A 11 3.86 6.91 4.05
C PRO A 11 2.94 8.00 4.63
N PRO A 12 3.16 9.28 4.27
CA PRO A 12 2.41 10.37 4.88
C PRO A 12 0.94 10.08 4.65
N ALA A 13 0.16 10.01 5.73
CA ALA A 13 -1.29 9.85 5.64
C ALA A 13 -1.78 10.84 4.58
N SER A 14 -2.27 10.31 3.46
CA SER A 14 -2.60 11.11 2.28
C SER A 14 -3.53 12.22 2.74
N SER A 15 -3.02 13.44 2.80
CA SER A 15 -3.75 14.57 3.37
C SER A 15 -4.95 14.78 2.48
N ILE A 16 -6.13 14.38 2.96
CA ILE A 16 -7.37 14.47 2.20
C ILE A 16 -7.61 15.95 1.96
N ASN A 17 -7.24 16.44 0.78
CA ASN A 17 -7.48 17.81 0.40
C ASN A 17 -8.95 17.93 -0.05
N ILE A 18 -9.85 17.86 0.94
CA ILE A 18 -11.32 17.80 0.78
C ILE A 18 -11.82 18.91 -0.16
N LYS A 19 -11.15 20.07 -0.14
CA LYS A 19 -11.49 21.24 -0.96
C LYS A 19 -11.41 21.00 -2.46
N SER A 20 -10.59 20.06 -2.91
CA SER A 20 -10.45 19.71 -4.34
C SER A 20 -11.33 18.54 -4.78
N SER A 21 -11.84 17.75 -3.83
CA SER A 21 -12.63 16.54 -4.10
C SER A 21 -14.14 16.75 -3.87
N PHE A 22 -14.52 17.85 -3.21
CA PHE A 22 -15.93 18.20 -2.99
C PHE A 22 -16.51 18.89 -4.22
N VAL A 23 -17.46 18.25 -4.88
CA VAL A 23 -18.23 18.85 -5.98
C VAL A 23 -19.51 19.45 -5.39
N SER A 24 -19.73 20.75 -5.60
CA SER A 24 -20.95 21.42 -5.15
C SER A 24 -22.15 21.04 -6.01
N GLN A 25 -23.34 21.17 -5.44
CA GLN A 25 -24.60 20.95 -6.16
C GLN A 25 -24.69 21.83 -7.42
N ASP A 26 -24.32 23.11 -7.33
CA ASP A 26 -24.31 24.03 -8.47
C ASP A 26 -23.40 23.55 -9.61
N ALA A 27 -22.25 22.94 -9.28
CA ALA A 27 -21.33 22.40 -10.29
C ALA A 27 -21.92 21.19 -11.02
N LEU A 28 -22.71 20.35 -10.31
CA LEU A 28 -23.44 19.24 -10.93
C LEU A 28 -24.55 19.75 -11.85
N ASP A 29 -25.30 20.76 -11.40
CA ASP A 29 -26.40 21.31 -12.19
C ASP A 29 -25.91 22.04 -13.44
N GLN A 30 -24.80 22.79 -13.35
CA GLN A 30 -24.14 23.36 -14.53
C GLN A 30 -23.64 22.28 -15.50
N SER A 31 -23.10 21.17 -14.99
CA SER A 31 -22.67 20.04 -15.82
C SER A 31 -23.84 19.40 -16.56
N ARG A 32 -24.97 19.19 -15.89
CA ARG A 32 -26.22 18.69 -16.50
C ARG A 32 -26.74 19.64 -17.57
N ALA A 33 -26.78 20.94 -17.27
CA ALA A 33 -27.22 21.96 -18.23
C ALA A 33 -26.35 22.00 -19.49
N ARG A 34 -25.01 21.93 -19.35
CA ARG A 34 -24.09 21.85 -20.49
C ARG A 34 -24.35 20.63 -21.37
N ARG A 35 -24.56 19.47 -20.75
CA ARG A 35 -24.88 18.23 -21.48
C ARG A 35 -26.20 18.33 -22.23
N GLU A 36 -27.22 18.92 -21.62
CA GLU A 36 -28.51 19.16 -22.26
C GLU A 36 -28.39 20.12 -23.46
N GLU A 37 -27.61 21.20 -23.32
CA GLU A 37 -27.34 22.13 -24.40
C GLU A 37 -26.59 21.48 -25.55
N GLU A 38 -25.55 20.69 -25.25
CA GLU A 38 -24.79 19.91 -26.23
C GLU A 38 -25.68 18.90 -26.95
N TRP A 39 -26.56 18.21 -26.23
CA TRP A 39 -27.51 17.26 -26.80
C TRP A 39 -28.51 17.94 -27.74
N LYS A 40 -29.11 19.06 -27.30
CA LYS A 40 -30.02 19.88 -28.12
C LYS A 40 -29.33 20.41 -29.35
N ARG A 41 -28.08 20.86 -29.23
CA ARG A 41 -27.28 21.35 -30.36
C ARG A 41 -26.96 20.23 -31.36
N ALA A 42 -26.56 19.05 -30.88
CA ALA A 42 -26.24 17.90 -31.72
C ALA A 42 -27.46 17.38 -32.49
N HIS A 43 -28.66 17.50 -31.93
CA HIS A 43 -29.90 17.00 -32.51
C HIS A 43 -30.85 18.11 -33.02
N ALA A 44 -30.36 19.35 -33.16
CA ALA A 44 -31.18 20.53 -33.50
C ALA A 44 -31.89 20.43 -34.86
N ASN A 45 -31.29 19.70 -35.81
CA ASN A 45 -31.81 19.53 -37.17
C ASN A 45 -32.50 18.16 -37.38
N ALA A 46 -32.67 17.36 -36.33
CA ALA A 46 -33.35 16.07 -36.44
C ALA A 46 -34.86 16.26 -36.32
N ASP A 47 -35.63 15.77 -37.30
CA ASP A 47 -37.10 15.85 -37.29
C ASP A 47 -37.74 15.09 -36.11
N ASN A 48 -37.03 14.10 -35.56
CA ASN A 48 -37.43 13.36 -34.37
C ASN A 48 -36.20 13.02 -33.51
N PRO A 49 -35.75 13.94 -32.64
CA PRO A 49 -34.56 13.71 -31.83
C PRO A 49 -34.83 12.62 -30.77
N PRO A 50 -33.90 11.66 -30.58
CA PRO A 50 -34.05 10.66 -29.53
C PRO A 50 -34.07 11.31 -28.14
N PRO A 51 -34.75 10.68 -27.15
CA PRO A 51 -34.75 11.17 -25.78
C PRO A 51 -33.31 11.25 -25.26
N MET A 52 -33.00 12.32 -24.51
CA MET A 52 -31.69 12.46 -23.90
C MET A 52 -31.40 11.24 -23.01
N PRO A 53 -30.21 10.62 -23.12
CA PRO A 53 -29.86 9.50 -22.27
C PRO A 53 -29.91 9.92 -20.80
N GLU A 54 -30.73 9.24 -20.00
CA GLU A 54 -30.71 9.40 -18.54
C GLU A 54 -29.39 8.84 -18.01
N GLU A 55 -28.79 9.51 -17.02
CA GLU A 55 -27.60 8.95 -16.37
C GLU A 55 -27.96 7.59 -15.77
N PRO A 56 -27.15 6.54 -16.01
CA PRO A 56 -27.42 5.22 -15.46
C PRO A 56 -27.46 5.31 -13.94
N TYR A 57 -28.64 5.07 -13.37
CA TYR A 57 -28.83 5.03 -11.93
C TYR A 57 -28.08 3.83 -11.36
N ASP A 58 -27.12 4.11 -10.48
CA ASP A 58 -26.41 3.07 -9.74
C ASP A 58 -27.27 2.66 -8.52
N PRO A 59 -27.81 1.42 -8.47
CA PRO A 59 -28.65 0.97 -7.38
C PRO A 59 -27.86 0.67 -6.09
N ARG A 60 -26.52 0.69 -6.14
CA ARG A 60 -25.68 0.43 -4.97
C ARG A 60 -25.82 1.54 -3.96
N THR A 61 -25.80 1.13 -2.69
CA THR A 61 -25.77 2.03 -1.56
C THR A 61 -24.48 2.84 -1.54
N LEU A 62 -24.51 4.01 -0.88
CA LEU A 62 -23.32 4.83 -0.70
C LEU A 62 -22.19 4.04 -0.02
N TYR A 63 -22.52 3.16 0.93
CA TYR A 63 -21.56 2.31 1.62
C TYR A 63 -20.82 1.37 0.64
N GLU A 64 -21.53 0.68 -0.25
CA GLU A 64 -20.92 -0.25 -1.20
C GLU A 64 -19.94 0.47 -2.15
N ARG A 65 -20.29 1.68 -2.60
CA ARG A 65 -19.42 2.49 -3.47
C ARG A 65 -18.15 2.94 -2.75
N LEU A 66 -18.30 3.43 -1.52
CA LEU A 66 -17.16 3.87 -0.70
C LEU A 66 -16.27 2.70 -0.32
N LYS A 67 -16.86 1.54 0.00
CA LYS A 67 -16.14 0.31 0.30
C LYS A 67 -15.34 -0.15 -0.90
N GLU A 68 -15.92 -0.18 -2.09
CA GLU A 68 -15.19 -0.53 -3.31
C GLU A 68 -14.00 0.40 -3.57
N GLN A 69 -14.18 1.71 -3.37
CA GLN A 69 -13.09 2.68 -3.54
C GLN A 69 -11.97 2.45 -2.53
N ARG A 70 -12.30 2.12 -1.28
CA ARG A 70 -11.32 1.77 -0.25
C ARG A 70 -10.60 0.47 -0.61
N ASP A 71 -11.35 -0.58 -0.89
CA ASP A 71 -10.83 -1.93 -1.18
C ASP A 71 -9.91 -1.89 -2.41
N ARG A 72 -10.23 -1.07 -3.42
CA ARG A 72 -9.37 -0.83 -4.58
C ARG A 72 -8.04 -0.18 -4.19
N LYS A 73 -8.08 0.90 -3.41
CA LYS A 73 -6.85 1.58 -2.94
C LYS A 73 -5.98 0.66 -2.08
N GLU A 74 -6.61 -0.16 -1.25
CA GLU A 74 -5.92 -1.14 -0.41
C GLU A 74 -5.26 -2.23 -1.26
N ALA A 75 -5.97 -2.78 -2.24
CA ALA A 75 -5.41 -3.76 -3.18
C ALA A 75 -4.24 -3.19 -4.01
N ASP A 76 -4.37 -1.96 -4.52
CA ASP A 76 -3.31 -1.28 -5.27
C ASP A 76 -2.05 -1.07 -4.40
N PHE A 77 -2.25 -0.70 -3.13
CA PHE A 77 -1.18 -0.52 -2.16
C PHE A 77 -0.51 -1.86 -1.81
N GLU A 78 -1.30 -2.90 -1.56
CA GLU A 78 -0.79 -4.24 -1.30
C GLU A 78 0.02 -4.75 -2.48
N GLU A 79 -0.45 -4.57 -3.73
CA GLU A 79 0.30 -4.99 -4.92
C GLU A 79 1.62 -4.23 -5.05
N ALA A 80 1.61 -2.91 -4.87
CA ALA A 80 2.80 -2.06 -4.96
C ALA A 80 3.84 -2.41 -3.87
N THR A 81 3.38 -2.77 -2.67
CA THR A 81 4.26 -3.11 -1.54
C THR A 81 4.59 -4.59 -1.43
N ARG A 82 3.87 -5.48 -2.13
CA ARG A 82 4.05 -6.94 -2.06
C ARG A 82 5.49 -7.38 -2.33
N LEU A 83 6.16 -6.77 -3.31
CA LEU A 83 7.55 -7.10 -3.63
C LEU A 83 8.55 -6.53 -2.62
N GLY A 84 8.29 -5.32 -2.09
CA GLY A 84 9.12 -4.71 -1.05
C GLY A 84 9.09 -5.51 0.25
N ASN A 85 7.91 -6.01 0.63
CA ASN A 85 7.74 -6.84 1.82
C ASN A 85 8.37 -8.23 1.70
N LEU A 86 8.47 -8.77 0.47
CA LEU A 86 9.07 -10.09 0.23
C LEU A 86 10.61 -10.05 0.31
N VAL A 87 11.22 -8.91 -0.01
CA VAL A 87 12.67 -8.74 -0.03
C VAL A 87 13.08 -7.79 1.10
N HIS A 88 13.12 -8.33 2.33
CA HIS A 88 13.69 -7.62 3.48
C HIS A 88 15.20 -7.50 3.30
N ARG A 89 15.72 -6.27 3.32
CA ARG A 89 17.16 -6.02 3.29
C ARG A 89 17.62 -5.86 4.73
N LEU A 90 18.56 -6.70 5.15
CA LEU A 90 19.17 -6.58 6.48
C LEU A 90 19.77 -5.17 6.64
N ASP A 91 19.34 -4.47 7.69
CA ASP A 91 19.99 -3.23 8.06
C ASP A 91 21.31 -3.50 8.83
N ASN A 92 22.07 -2.43 9.10
CA ASN A 92 23.36 -2.58 9.77
C ASN A 92 23.21 -3.10 11.21
N GLU A 93 22.10 -2.80 11.89
CA GLU A 93 21.86 -3.22 13.27
C GLU A 93 21.50 -4.72 13.31
N GLU A 94 20.61 -5.16 12.43
CA GLU A 94 20.24 -6.56 12.21
C GLU A 94 21.45 -7.41 11.80
N ALA A 95 22.31 -6.90 10.91
CA ALA A 95 23.53 -7.59 10.52
C ALA A 95 24.47 -7.80 11.71
N ASN A 96 24.70 -6.75 12.52
CA ASN A 96 25.52 -6.85 13.73
C ASN A 96 24.92 -7.84 14.74
N PHE A 97 23.61 -7.81 14.94
CA PHE A 97 22.92 -8.74 15.82
C PHE A 97 23.11 -10.20 15.39
N LEU A 98 23.03 -10.49 14.09
CA LEU A 98 23.28 -11.83 13.56
C LEU A 98 24.73 -12.27 13.78
N ASP A 99 25.71 -11.38 13.60
CA ASP A 99 27.11 -11.67 13.87
C ASP A 99 27.36 -11.94 15.37
N GLU A 100 26.76 -11.15 16.26
CA GLU A 100 26.82 -11.39 17.71
C GLU A 100 26.24 -12.74 18.10
N MET A 101 25.09 -13.14 17.53
CA MET A 101 24.51 -14.47 17.75
C MET A 101 25.42 -15.60 17.30
N VAL A 102 26.08 -15.43 16.14
CA VAL A 102 27.04 -16.42 15.61
C VAL A 102 28.23 -16.57 16.57
N GLU A 103 28.79 -15.46 17.03
CA GLU A 103 29.91 -15.49 17.98
C GLU A 103 29.51 -16.08 19.34
N GLU A 104 28.33 -15.76 19.87
CA GLU A 104 27.81 -16.37 21.09
C GLU A 104 27.63 -17.89 20.95
N ARG A 105 27.14 -18.37 19.80
CA ARG A 105 27.02 -19.81 19.53
C ARG A 105 28.40 -20.49 19.54
N LYS A 106 29.40 -19.90 18.87
CA LYS A 106 30.77 -20.43 18.85
C LYS A 106 31.41 -20.46 20.24
N LYS A 107 31.20 -19.41 21.06
CA LYS A 107 31.71 -19.37 22.43
C LYS A 107 31.13 -20.50 23.28
N LYS A 108 29.82 -20.74 23.17
CA LYS A 108 29.15 -21.83 23.89
C LYS A 108 29.66 -23.21 23.46
N GLU A 109 29.86 -23.41 22.17
CA GLU A 109 30.43 -24.65 21.63
C GLU A 109 31.85 -24.88 22.15
N ARG A 110 32.72 -23.85 22.08
CA ARG A 110 34.09 -23.93 22.63
C ARG A 110 34.11 -24.22 24.13
N ALA A 111 33.24 -23.57 24.90
CA ALA A 111 33.16 -23.81 26.35
C ALA A 111 32.75 -25.26 26.66
N LEU A 112 31.82 -25.82 25.88
CA LEU A 112 31.40 -27.21 26.01
C LEU A 112 32.53 -28.18 25.64
N GLU A 113 33.27 -27.91 24.56
CA GLU A 113 34.45 -28.71 24.18
C GLU A 113 35.55 -28.68 25.25
N GLU A 114 35.81 -27.51 25.84
CA GLU A 114 36.79 -27.35 26.92
C GLU A 114 36.37 -28.12 28.17
N GLU A 115 35.09 -28.06 28.54
CA GLU A 115 34.52 -28.81 29.67
C GLU A 115 34.62 -30.33 29.43
N GLU A 116 34.23 -30.81 28.24
CA GLU A 116 34.31 -32.22 27.87
C GLU A 116 35.77 -32.71 27.93
N LYS A 117 36.70 -31.94 27.37
CA LYS A 117 38.12 -32.27 27.39
C LYS A 117 38.68 -32.31 28.81
N ALA A 118 38.26 -31.40 29.68
CA ALA A 118 38.65 -31.39 31.09
C ALA A 118 38.12 -32.62 31.83
N ALA A 119 36.84 -32.99 31.63
CA ALA A 119 36.24 -34.18 32.22
C ALA A 119 36.94 -35.47 31.76
N LEU A 120 37.24 -35.60 30.46
CA LEU A 120 38.01 -36.74 29.92
C LEU A 120 39.43 -36.81 30.49
N ALA A 121 40.10 -35.67 30.69
CA ALA A 121 41.42 -35.62 31.29
C ALA A 121 41.41 -36.03 32.77
N GLN A 122 40.36 -35.64 33.52
CA GLN A 122 40.16 -36.09 34.90
C GLN A 122 39.90 -37.60 34.98
N PHE A 123 39.08 -38.16 34.08
CA PHE A 123 38.80 -39.59 34.05
C PHE A 123 40.04 -40.45 33.69
N ARG A 124 40.97 -39.89 32.91
CA ARG A 124 42.21 -40.58 32.48
C ARG A 124 43.34 -40.52 33.51
N ARG A 125 43.18 -39.79 34.62
CA ARG A 125 44.10 -39.81 35.77
C ARG A 125 43.71 -40.89 36.75
#